data_AF-A0A3A6FNH0-F1
#
_entry.id   AF-A0A3A6FNH0-F1
#
_cell.length_a   1.000
_cell.length_b   1.000
_cell.length_c   1.000
_cell.angle_alpha   90.00
_cell.angle_beta   90.00
_cell.angle_gamma   90.00
#
_symmetry.space_group_name_H-M   'P 1'
#
loop_
_entity.id
_entity.type
_entity.pdbx_description
1 polymer ?
#
loop_
_entity_poly.entity_id
_entity_poly.type
_entity_poly.pdbx_seq_one_letter_code
_entity_poly.pdbx_strand_id
1 'polypeptide(L)'
;MVEVIKGWHETENGLEYYENGKKVTGWKAISEEWYYFNENGIMQTGWVSVEGHWYYLNENGTMATGWVFVNGHYYYMDQWGAMMTGWVFVNGHYYYMDQWGAMMTGWVSVNGHYYYMDQWGAMCTGWVSVNGHWYYMDQWGAMMTGWVSVNGHWYYMDQWGAMVTGWVLVGNDWYYMNEDGTMATSKWIDGYYVDASGKMA
;
A
#
# COMPACT_ATOMS: atom_id res chain seq x y z
N MET A 1 -36.08 -40.84 22.13
CA MET A 1 -35.05 -39.79 22.04
C MET A 1 -35.36 -39.03 20.76
N VAL A 2 -35.67 -37.74 20.83
CA VAL A 2 -35.74 -36.92 19.61
C VAL A 2 -34.29 -36.63 19.25
N GLU A 3 -33.88 -37.04 18.05
CA GLU A 3 -32.53 -36.78 17.57
C GLU A 3 -32.41 -35.27 17.37
N VAL A 4 -31.57 -34.64 18.19
CA VAL A 4 -31.36 -33.20 18.13
C VAL A 4 -30.39 -32.94 16.99
N ILE A 5 -30.89 -32.28 15.94
CA ILE A 5 -30.11 -31.91 14.75
C ILE A 5 -28.85 -31.13 15.21
N LYS A 6 -27.68 -31.55 14.72
CA LYS A 6 -26.38 -30.97 15.05
C LYS A 6 -25.46 -31.00 13.84
N GLY A 7 -24.55 -30.03 13.74
CA GLY A 7 -23.50 -29.98 12.72
C GLY A 7 -23.95 -29.29 11.45
N TRP A 8 -23.24 -29.55 10.35
CA TRP A 8 -23.52 -29.00 9.03
C TRP A 8 -24.69 -29.71 8.36
N HIS A 9 -25.58 -28.93 7.75
CA HIS A 9 -26.72 -29.42 6.97
C HIS A 9 -26.80 -28.64 5.66
N GLU A 10 -26.79 -29.33 4.54
CA GLU A 10 -26.99 -28.72 3.22
C GLU A 10 -28.49 -28.64 2.92
N THR A 11 -28.94 -27.47 2.46
CA THR A 11 -30.33 -27.22 2.10
C THR A 11 -30.43 -26.61 0.72
N GLU A 12 -31.65 -26.52 0.20
CA GLU A 12 -31.98 -25.84 -1.05
C GLU A 12 -31.51 -24.36 -1.06
N ASN A 13 -31.40 -23.75 0.12
CA ASN A 13 -31.05 -22.35 0.30
C ASN A 13 -29.57 -22.13 0.68
N GLY A 14 -28.78 -23.21 0.81
CA GLY A 14 -27.37 -23.17 1.20
C GLY A 14 -27.04 -24.01 2.44
N LEU A 15 -25.80 -23.87 2.92
CA LEU A 15 -25.27 -24.58 4.09
C LEU A 15 -25.73 -23.91 5.40
N GLU A 16 -26.25 -24.72 6.31
CA GLU A 16 -26.66 -24.32 7.66
C GLU A 16 -25.83 -25.06 8.71
N TYR A 17 -25.68 -24.48 9.90
CA TYR A 17 -25.08 -25.16 11.04
C TYR A 17 -26.03 -25.17 12.24
N TYR A 18 -26.21 -26.34 12.85
CA TYR A 18 -27.09 -26.55 14.00
C TYR A 18 -26.29 -26.84 15.26
N GLU A 19 -26.66 -26.17 16.34
CA GLU A 19 -26.16 -26.43 17.68
C GLU A 19 -27.35 -26.54 18.65
N ASN A 20 -27.43 -27.67 19.37
CA ASN A 20 -28.55 -27.97 20.27
C ASN A 20 -29.93 -27.83 19.60
N GLY A 21 -30.03 -28.23 18.33
CA GLY A 21 -31.29 -28.22 17.56
C GLY A 21 -31.71 -26.84 17.06
N LYS A 22 -30.86 -25.82 17.18
CA LYS A 22 -31.10 -24.46 16.68
C LYS A 22 -30.11 -24.10 15.59
N LYS A 23 -30.57 -23.40 14.55
CA LYS A 23 -29.70 -22.79 13.54
C LYS A 23 -28.82 -21.73 14.20
N VAL A 24 -27.55 -21.74 13.83
CA VAL A 24 -26.60 -20.67 14.16
C VAL A 24 -26.83 -19.49 13.23
N THR A 25 -26.72 -18.28 13.78
CA THR A 25 -26.74 -17.00 13.05
C THR A 25 -25.55 -16.17 13.54
N GLY A 26 -25.08 -15.23 12.71
CA GLY A 26 -23.91 -14.41 13.00
C GLY A 26 -22.59 -15.19 12.93
N TRP A 27 -21.57 -14.67 13.63
CA TRP A 27 -20.24 -15.27 13.69
C TRP A 27 -20.21 -16.55 14.53
N LYS A 28 -19.56 -17.59 14.02
CA LYS A 28 -19.36 -18.84 14.76
C LYS A 28 -18.02 -19.48 14.40
N ALA A 29 -17.25 -19.80 15.44
CA ALA A 29 -16.10 -20.67 15.33
C ALA A 29 -16.53 -22.15 15.30
N ILE A 30 -16.11 -22.89 14.27
CA ILE A 30 -16.39 -24.31 14.08
C ILE A 30 -15.06 -24.98 13.69
N SER A 31 -14.55 -25.85 14.57
CA SER A 31 -13.24 -26.50 14.38
C SER A 31 -12.11 -25.49 14.12
N GLU A 32 -12.02 -24.46 14.97
CA GLU A 32 -11.00 -23.39 14.94
C GLU A 32 -11.10 -22.41 13.76
N GLU A 33 -12.00 -22.63 12.81
CA GLU A 33 -12.28 -21.73 11.69
C GLU A 33 -13.52 -20.88 11.96
N TRP A 34 -13.50 -19.61 11.54
CA TRP A 34 -14.64 -18.71 11.68
C TRP A 34 -15.53 -18.70 10.44
N TYR A 35 -16.84 -18.75 10.65
CA TYR A 35 -17.86 -18.67 9.62
C TYR A 35 -18.86 -17.57 10.00
N TYR A 36 -19.52 -17.00 8.99
CA TYR A 36 -20.62 -16.06 9.20
C TYR A 36 -21.91 -16.62 8.62
N PHE A 37 -22.97 -16.64 9.42
CA PHE A 37 -24.30 -17.06 9.02
C PHE A 37 -25.24 -15.85 9.01
N ASN A 38 -26.02 -15.68 7.94
CA ASN A 38 -27.00 -14.58 7.88
C ASN A 38 -28.16 -14.81 8.87
N GLU A 39 -29.12 -13.88 8.90
CA GLU A 39 -30.27 -13.94 9.81
C GLU A 39 -31.15 -15.20 9.64
N ASN A 40 -31.12 -15.82 8.45
CA ASN A 40 -31.84 -17.07 8.17
C ASN A 40 -31.04 -18.32 8.54
N GLY A 41 -29.80 -18.16 9.01
CA GLY A 41 -28.88 -19.24 9.38
C GLY A 41 -28.13 -19.85 8.20
N ILE A 42 -28.11 -19.18 7.04
CA ILE A 42 -27.37 -19.62 5.86
C ILE A 42 -25.93 -19.09 5.93
N MET A 43 -24.96 -19.98 5.79
CA MET A 43 -23.53 -19.66 5.72
C MET A 43 -23.25 -18.73 4.54
N GLN A 44 -22.49 -17.67 4.78
CA GLN A 44 -22.10 -16.71 3.75
C GLN A 44 -20.72 -17.04 3.16
N THR A 45 -20.53 -16.66 1.90
CA THR A 45 -19.24 -16.66 1.19
C THR A 45 -19.06 -15.29 0.51
N GLY A 46 -17.83 -14.96 0.14
CA GLY A 46 -17.47 -13.67 -0.43
C GLY A 46 -17.49 -12.52 0.59
N TRP A 47 -17.73 -11.30 0.10
CA TRP A 47 -17.73 -10.10 0.92
C TRP A 47 -18.98 -10.00 1.81
N VAL A 48 -18.79 -9.76 3.09
CA VAL A 48 -19.87 -9.41 4.03
C VAL A 48 -19.50 -8.15 4.80
N SER A 49 -20.50 -7.31 5.06
CA SER A 49 -20.37 -6.13 5.92
C SER A 49 -21.10 -6.40 7.23
N VAL A 50 -20.37 -6.39 8.35
CA VAL A 50 -20.90 -6.65 9.69
C VAL A 50 -20.44 -5.50 10.59
N GLU A 51 -21.39 -4.81 11.21
CA GLU A 51 -21.12 -3.71 12.18
C GLU A 51 -20.17 -2.61 11.64
N GLY A 52 -20.21 -2.34 10.33
CA GLY A 52 -19.38 -1.32 9.69
C GLY A 52 -17.99 -1.79 9.26
N HIS A 53 -17.68 -3.07 9.44
CA HIS A 53 -16.44 -3.69 8.97
C HIS A 53 -16.72 -4.66 7.82
N TRP A 54 -15.83 -4.69 6.83
CA TRP A 54 -15.88 -5.65 5.73
C TRP A 54 -15.03 -6.87 6.05
N TYR A 55 -15.55 -8.05 5.75
CA TYR A 55 -14.89 -9.34 5.89
C TYR A 55 -15.00 -10.10 4.57
N TYR A 56 -14.06 -11.00 4.32
CA TYR A 56 -14.12 -11.90 3.18
C TYR A 56 -14.21 -13.35 3.68
N LEU A 57 -15.25 -14.05 3.28
CA LEU A 57 -15.43 -15.47 3.52
C LEU A 57 -15.01 -16.22 2.26
N ASN A 58 -14.08 -17.17 2.40
CA ASN A 58 -13.63 -18.02 1.31
C ASN A 58 -14.80 -18.86 0.74
N GLU A 59 -14.58 -19.53 -0.38
CA GLU A 59 -15.61 -20.37 -1.02
C GLU A 59 -16.14 -21.48 -0.10
N ASN A 60 -15.30 -21.99 0.82
CA ASN A 60 -15.70 -22.96 1.84
C ASN A 60 -16.36 -22.31 3.08
N GLY A 61 -16.56 -20.99 3.08
CA GLY A 61 -17.17 -20.22 4.16
C GLY A 61 -16.23 -19.77 5.27
N THR A 62 -14.95 -20.17 5.25
CA THR A 62 -14.01 -19.74 6.30
C THR A 62 -13.63 -18.28 6.13
N MET A 63 -13.51 -17.56 7.24
CA MET A 63 -13.09 -16.17 7.26
C MET A 63 -11.62 -16.05 6.86
N ALA A 64 -11.35 -15.21 5.86
CA ALA A 64 -10.00 -14.91 5.44
C ALA A 64 -9.30 -13.97 6.43
N THR A 65 -8.01 -14.20 6.63
CA THR A 65 -7.05 -13.28 7.27
C THR A 65 -5.86 -13.11 6.33
N GLY A 66 -5.15 -11.99 6.43
CA GLY A 66 -4.03 -11.68 5.55
C GLY A 66 -4.44 -11.31 4.12
N TRP A 67 -3.59 -11.62 3.15
CA TRP A 67 -3.81 -11.22 1.75
C TRP A 67 -4.91 -12.02 1.06
N VAL A 68 -5.82 -11.32 0.39
CA VAL A 68 -6.88 -11.91 -0.44
C VAL A 68 -6.86 -11.25 -1.81
N PHE A 69 -6.98 -12.05 -2.88
CA PHE A 69 -7.09 -11.56 -4.25
C PHE A 69 -8.52 -11.77 -4.77
N VAL A 70 -9.23 -10.67 -5.08
CA VAL A 70 -10.62 -10.71 -5.52
C VAL A 70 -10.80 -9.75 -6.69
N ASN A 71 -11.37 -10.24 -7.80
CA ASN A 71 -11.72 -9.44 -8.98
C ASN A 71 -10.57 -8.56 -9.52
N GLY A 72 -9.33 -9.06 -9.49
CA GLY A 72 -8.17 -8.32 -10.01
C GLY A 72 -7.47 -7.41 -8.98
N HIS A 73 -7.95 -7.37 -7.74
CA HIS A 73 -7.40 -6.51 -6.69
C HIS A 73 -6.94 -7.31 -5.48
N TYR A 74 -5.85 -6.87 -4.86
CA TYR A 74 -5.39 -7.39 -3.56
C TYR A 74 -6.01 -6.59 -2.43
N TYR A 75 -6.44 -7.28 -1.38
CA TYR A 75 -6.96 -6.75 -0.13
C TYR A 75 -6.15 -7.36 1.02
N TYR A 76 -6.09 -6.66 2.14
CA TYR A 76 -5.47 -7.21 3.34
C TYR A 76 -6.50 -7.24 4.48
N MET A 77 -6.73 -8.43 5.02
CA MET A 77 -7.60 -8.67 6.17
C MET A 77 -6.72 -8.74 7.42
N ASP A 78 -7.10 -8.05 8.49
CA ASP A 78 -6.37 -8.10 9.74
C ASP A 78 -6.50 -9.49 10.43
N GLN A 79 -5.87 -9.63 11.59
CA GLN A 79 -5.91 -10.89 12.36
C GLN A 79 -7.31 -11.28 12.85
N TRP A 80 -8.27 -10.35 12.84
CA TRP A 80 -9.68 -10.56 13.18
C TRP A 80 -10.57 -10.67 11.93
N GLY A 81 -9.96 -10.68 10.74
CA GLY A 81 -10.63 -10.79 9.45
C GLY A 81 -11.24 -9.49 8.94
N ALA A 82 -11.04 -8.35 9.61
CA ALA A 82 -11.55 -7.07 9.14
C ALA A 82 -10.65 -6.52 8.02
N MET A 83 -11.26 -6.03 6.95
CA MET A 83 -10.54 -5.47 5.80
C MET A 83 -9.85 -4.17 6.18
N MET A 84 -8.57 -4.07 5.85
CA MET A 84 -7.76 -2.88 6.12
C MET A 84 -7.90 -1.84 5.00
N THR A 85 -7.92 -0.58 5.41
CA THR A 85 -7.75 0.61 4.55
C THR A 85 -6.56 1.42 5.03
N GLY A 86 -5.91 2.19 4.16
CA GLY A 86 -4.74 2.99 4.50
C GLY A 86 -3.46 2.16 4.64
N TRP A 87 -2.53 2.61 5.49
CA TRP A 87 -1.21 1.99 5.64
C TRP A 87 -1.27 0.64 6.34
N VAL A 88 -0.58 -0.34 5.76
CA VAL A 88 -0.47 -1.71 6.27
C VAL A 88 1.00 -2.12 6.26
N PHE A 89 1.51 -2.68 7.37
CA PHE A 89 2.89 -3.16 7.48
C PHE A 89 2.92 -4.69 7.58
N VAL A 90 3.48 -5.35 6.57
CA VAL A 90 3.48 -6.81 6.44
C VAL A 90 4.85 -7.29 5.98
N ASN A 91 5.43 -8.23 6.72
CA ASN A 91 6.71 -8.88 6.40
C ASN A 91 7.86 -7.90 6.09
N GLY A 92 7.93 -6.77 6.81
CA GLY A 92 8.99 -5.77 6.61
C GLY A 92 8.69 -4.70 5.56
N HIS A 93 7.52 -4.74 4.92
CA HIS A 93 7.15 -3.81 3.86
C HIS A 93 5.87 -3.03 4.21
N TYR A 94 5.83 -1.77 3.80
CA TYR A 94 4.62 -0.95 3.86
C TYR A 94 3.84 -1.06 2.54
N TYR A 95 2.52 -1.18 2.67
CA TYR A 95 1.54 -1.17 1.60
C TYR A 95 0.51 -0.09 1.90
N TYR A 96 -0.15 0.43 0.87
CA TYR A 96 -1.25 1.36 1.03
C TYR A 96 -2.50 0.79 0.38
N MET A 97 -3.55 0.64 1.18
CA MET A 97 -4.87 0.20 0.74
C MET A 97 -5.73 1.45 0.54
N ASP A 98 -6.45 1.54 -0.58
CA ASP A 98 -7.35 2.66 -0.83
C ASP A 98 -8.57 2.66 0.11
N GLN A 99 -9.47 3.62 -0.08
CA GLN A 99 -10.69 3.74 0.74
C GLN A 99 -11.66 2.55 0.60
N TRP A 100 -11.49 1.74 -0.45
CA TRP A 100 -12.25 0.51 -0.69
C TRP A 100 -11.46 -0.74 -0.32
N GLY A 101 -10.27 -0.58 0.27
CA GLY A 101 -9.38 -1.66 0.69
C GLY A 101 -8.56 -2.29 -0.42
N ALA A 102 -8.59 -1.77 -1.64
CA ALA A 102 -7.78 -2.28 -2.73
C ALA A 102 -6.33 -1.78 -2.59
N MET A 103 -5.36 -2.67 -2.74
CA MET A 103 -3.94 -2.35 -2.65
C MET A 103 -3.52 -1.45 -3.81
N MET A 104 -2.85 -0.35 -3.49
CA MET A 104 -2.34 0.61 -4.46
C MET A 104 -0.97 0.20 -5.01
N THR A 105 -0.75 0.47 -6.29
CA THR A 105 0.55 0.47 -6.96
C THR A 105 0.82 1.85 -7.58
N GLY A 106 2.08 2.18 -7.83
CA GLY A 106 2.47 3.48 -8.39
C GLY A 106 2.34 4.63 -7.38
N TRP A 107 2.03 5.83 -7.88
CA TRP A 107 1.98 7.04 -7.06
C TRP A 107 0.76 7.07 -6.13
N VAL A 108 1.02 7.37 -4.86
CA VAL A 108 0.00 7.56 -3.82
C VAL A 108 0.23 8.89 -3.11
N SER A 109 -0.83 9.68 -2.93
CA SER A 109 -0.78 10.92 -2.14
C SER A 109 -1.51 10.73 -0.82
N VAL A 110 -0.81 10.96 0.30
CA VAL A 110 -1.36 10.82 1.66
C VAL A 110 -0.93 12.03 2.48
N ASN A 111 -1.90 12.79 3.01
CA ASN A 111 -1.65 13.94 3.89
C ASN A 111 -0.65 14.97 3.34
N GLY A 112 -0.68 15.22 2.03
CA GLY A 112 0.22 16.18 1.38
C GLY A 112 1.61 15.64 1.03
N HIS A 113 1.89 14.37 1.33
CA HIS A 113 3.11 13.68 0.90
C HIS A 113 2.81 12.74 -0.27
N TYR A 114 3.82 12.52 -1.11
CA TYR A 114 3.76 11.58 -2.22
C TYR A 114 4.65 10.37 -1.95
N TYR A 115 4.14 9.19 -2.23
CA TYR A 115 4.79 7.90 -2.07
C TYR A 115 4.75 7.16 -3.41
N TYR A 116 5.71 6.27 -3.63
CA TYR A 116 5.68 5.38 -4.78
C TYR A 116 5.65 3.93 -4.30
N MET A 117 4.64 3.21 -4.72
CA MET A 117 4.46 1.78 -4.46
C MET A 117 4.93 1.02 -5.69
N ASP A 118 5.76 0.00 -5.51
CA ASP A 118 6.25 -0.82 -6.62
C ASP A 118 5.12 -1.65 -7.27
N GLN A 119 5.46 -2.46 -8.27
CA GLN A 119 4.50 -3.30 -8.98
C GLN A 119 3.84 -4.37 -8.10
N TRP A 120 4.41 -4.67 -6.93
CA TRP A 120 3.88 -5.58 -5.93
C TRP A 120 3.21 -4.84 -4.76
N GLY A 121 3.10 -3.51 -4.86
CA GLY A 121 2.48 -2.65 -3.87
C GLY A 121 3.37 -2.31 -2.67
N ALA A 122 4.64 -2.71 -2.67
CA ALA A 122 5.56 -2.37 -1.58
C ALA A 122 6.08 -0.93 -1.76
N MET A 123 6.04 -0.15 -0.69
CA MET A 123 6.49 1.24 -0.68
C MET A 123 8.00 1.32 -0.94
N CYS A 124 8.40 2.13 -1.92
CA CYS A 124 9.80 2.37 -2.23
C CYS A 124 10.44 3.42 -1.29
N THR A 125 11.73 3.25 -1.03
CA THR A 125 12.63 4.24 -0.43
C THR A 125 13.84 4.46 -1.34
N GLY A 126 14.51 5.60 -1.23
CA GLY A 126 15.67 5.94 -2.07
C GLY A 126 15.29 6.28 -3.52
N TRP A 127 16.18 5.98 -4.46
CA TRP A 127 16.01 6.35 -5.87
C TRP A 127 14.94 5.50 -6.57
N VAL A 128 14.02 6.17 -7.26
CA VAL A 128 12.95 5.55 -8.07
C VAL A 128 12.95 6.17 -9.47
N SER A 129 12.92 5.34 -10.51
CA SER A 129 12.79 5.79 -11.89
C SER A 129 11.37 5.53 -12.41
N VAL A 130 10.67 6.58 -12.81
CA VAL A 130 9.29 6.52 -13.33
C VAL A 130 9.21 7.32 -14.61
N ASN A 131 8.81 6.67 -15.71
CA ASN A 131 8.62 7.32 -17.02
C ASN A 131 9.81 8.16 -17.50
N GLY A 132 11.03 7.71 -17.24
CA GLY A 132 12.25 8.41 -17.64
C GLY A 132 12.71 9.53 -16.69
N HIS A 133 12.01 9.76 -15.60
CA HIS A 133 12.39 10.71 -14.56
C HIS A 133 12.84 9.99 -13.29
N TRP A 134 13.84 10.54 -12.61
CA TRP A 134 14.31 10.04 -11.31
C TRP A 134 13.70 10.85 -10.18
N TYR A 135 13.30 10.15 -9.13
CA TYR A 135 12.74 10.70 -7.89
C TYR A 135 13.55 10.13 -6.72
N TYR A 136 13.61 10.84 -5.61
CA TYR A 136 14.21 10.35 -4.38
C TYR A 136 13.17 10.32 -3.27
N MET A 137 12.94 9.12 -2.73
CA MET A 137 12.06 8.88 -1.60
C MET A 137 12.90 8.83 -0.33
N ASP A 138 12.48 9.52 0.73
CA ASP A 138 13.19 9.49 2.01
C ASP A 138 13.09 8.11 2.70
N GLN A 139 13.68 8.00 3.89
CA GLN A 139 13.66 6.75 4.67
C GLN A 139 12.26 6.31 5.11
N TRP A 140 11.28 7.22 5.07
CA TRP A 140 9.87 6.96 5.36
C TRP A 140 9.03 6.86 4.09
N GLY A 141 9.67 6.85 2.92
CA GLY A 141 9.05 6.72 1.61
C GLY A 141 8.41 8.00 1.07
N ALA A 142 8.56 9.15 1.73
CA ALA A 142 8.03 10.41 1.23
C ALA A 142 8.95 10.98 0.12
N MET A 143 8.36 11.41 -0.98
CA MET A 143 9.07 11.98 -2.12
C MET A 143 9.71 13.32 -1.74
N MET A 144 10.98 13.48 -2.05
CA MET A 144 11.75 14.69 -1.79
C MET A 144 11.64 15.70 -2.93
N THR A 145 11.59 16.98 -2.56
CA THR A 145 11.76 18.13 -3.45
C THR A 145 12.92 18.99 -2.98
N GLY A 146 13.57 19.74 -3.87
CA GLY A 146 14.72 20.58 -3.55
C GLY A 146 16.02 19.79 -3.38
N TRP A 147 16.92 20.28 -2.52
CA TRP A 147 18.24 19.69 -2.33
C TRP A 147 18.19 18.35 -1.58
N VAL A 148 18.85 17.34 -2.14
CA VAL A 148 19.01 16.02 -1.55
C VAL A 148 20.49 15.63 -1.55
N SER A 149 21.02 15.16 -0.42
CA SER A 149 22.40 14.65 -0.31
C SER A 149 22.38 13.13 -0.17
N VAL A 150 22.94 12.43 -1.16
CA VAL A 150 23.04 10.96 -1.17
C VAL A 150 24.49 10.56 -1.37
N ASN A 151 25.03 9.78 -0.42
CA ASN A 151 26.42 9.26 -0.48
C ASN A 151 27.49 10.34 -0.73
N GLY A 152 27.33 11.53 -0.16
CA GLY A 152 28.27 12.64 -0.31
C GLY A 152 28.12 13.46 -1.59
N HIS A 153 27.13 13.15 -2.42
CA HIS A 153 26.79 13.92 -3.62
C HIS A 153 25.46 14.66 -3.43
N TRP A 154 25.40 15.90 -3.93
CA TRP A 154 24.18 16.70 -3.93
C TRP A 154 23.42 16.55 -5.24
N TYR A 155 22.11 16.47 -5.12
CA TYR A 155 21.14 16.40 -6.21
C TYR A 155 20.09 17.49 -5.96
N TYR A 156 19.45 17.96 -7.03
CA TYR A 156 18.33 18.90 -6.92
C TYR A 156 17.10 18.29 -7.57
N MET A 157 16.03 18.17 -6.79
CA MET A 157 14.72 17.70 -7.22
C MET A 157 13.83 18.92 -7.47
N ASP A 158 13.12 18.96 -8.59
CA ASP A 158 12.21 20.06 -8.90
C ASP A 158 10.98 20.07 -7.98
N GLN A 159 10.05 21.01 -8.22
CA GLN A 159 8.82 21.14 -7.43
C GLN A 159 7.87 19.93 -7.56
N TRP A 160 8.06 19.09 -8.57
CA TRP A 160 7.32 17.84 -8.79
C TRP A 160 8.14 16.62 -8.36
N GLY A 161 9.31 16.84 -7.76
CA GLY A 161 10.22 15.81 -7.27
C GLY A 161 11.08 15.15 -8.34
N ALA A 162 11.07 15.62 -9.59
CA ALA A 162 11.91 15.07 -10.64
C ALA A 162 13.35 15.61 -10.53
N MET A 163 14.34 14.72 -10.66
CA MET A 163 15.75 15.07 -10.58
C MET A 163 16.15 15.96 -11.76
N VAL A 164 16.78 17.09 -11.46
CA VAL A 164 17.22 18.07 -12.44
C VAL A 164 18.62 17.74 -12.96
N THR A 165 18.82 17.93 -14.26
CA THR A 165 20.13 17.97 -14.92
C THR A 165 20.32 19.31 -15.63
N GLY A 166 21.57 19.72 -15.86
CA GLY A 166 21.92 21.01 -16.44
C GLY A 166 21.91 22.16 -15.43
N TRP A 167 21.83 23.40 -15.95
CA TRP A 167 21.80 24.61 -15.14
C TRP A 167 20.46 24.80 -14.42
N VAL A 168 20.51 25.07 -13.12
CA VAL A 168 19.35 25.35 -12.29
C VAL A 168 19.58 26.58 -11.41
N LEU A 169 18.60 27.47 -11.37
CA LEU A 169 18.60 28.65 -10.50
C LEU A 169 17.88 28.31 -9.20
N VAL A 170 18.58 28.40 -8.08
CA VAL A 170 18.02 28.14 -6.75
C VAL A 170 18.23 29.37 -5.87
N GLY A 171 17.14 30.05 -5.52
CA GLY A 171 17.22 31.37 -4.90
C GLY A 171 17.82 32.38 -5.87
N ASN A 172 19.00 32.90 -5.55
CA ASN A 172 19.74 33.86 -6.39
C ASN A 172 20.98 33.25 -7.05
N ASP A 173 21.27 31.97 -6.78
CA ASP A 173 22.51 31.32 -7.17
C ASP A 173 22.23 30.27 -8.24
N TRP A 174 23.07 30.26 -9.29
CA TRP A 174 23.06 29.22 -10.31
C TRP A 174 23.93 28.04 -9.91
N TYR A 175 23.43 26.83 -10.16
CA TYR A 175 24.12 25.57 -9.96
C TYR A 175 24.07 24.76 -11.25
N TYR A 176 25.06 23.89 -11.45
CA TYR A 176 25.04 22.94 -12.56
C TYR A 176 24.95 21.51 -12.05
N MET A 177 23.91 20.80 -12.48
CA MET A 177 23.68 19.39 -12.20
C MET A 177 24.21 18.57 -13.39
N ASN A 178 25.14 17.66 -13.16
CA ASN A 178 25.68 16.79 -14.22
C ASN A 178 24.59 15.84 -14.77
N GLU A 179 24.88 15.11 -15.84
CA GLU A 179 23.91 14.18 -16.46
C GLU A 179 23.45 13.06 -15.52
N ASP A 180 24.30 12.66 -14.57
CA ASP A 180 23.96 11.72 -13.50
C ASP A 180 23.21 12.37 -12.33
N GLY A 181 22.89 13.66 -12.43
CA GLY A 181 22.19 14.45 -11.43
C GLY A 181 23.07 15.01 -10.31
N THR A 182 24.37 14.67 -10.26
CA THR A 182 25.26 15.17 -9.20
C THR A 182 25.61 16.65 -9.42
N MET A 183 25.66 17.43 -8.35
CA MET A 183 26.04 18.84 -8.41
C MET A 183 27.53 18.99 -8.76
N ALA A 184 27.86 19.81 -9.75
CA ALA A 184 29.23 20.18 -10.07
C ALA A 184 29.80 21.17 -9.05
N THR A 185 31.08 21.02 -8.71
CA THR A 185 31.82 21.93 -7.83
C THR A 185 33.24 22.18 -8.37
N SER A 186 33.77 23.37 -8.17
CA SER A 186 35.15 23.76 -8.48
C SER A 186 35.58 23.50 -9.93
N LYS A 187 34.70 23.75 -10.91
CA LYS A 187 34.96 23.45 -12.33
C LYS A 187 34.32 24.47 -13.28
N TRP A 188 34.83 24.52 -14.50
CA TRP A 188 34.23 25.30 -15.59
C TRP A 188 33.16 24.49 -16.32
N ILE A 189 32.02 25.12 -16.62
CA ILE A 189 30.91 24.60 -17.43
C ILE A 189 30.51 25.70 -18.42
N ASP A 190 30.61 25.44 -19.72
CA ASP A 190 30.16 26.36 -20.79
C ASP A 190 30.62 27.81 -20.63
N GLY A 191 31.84 28.03 -20.11
CA GLY A 191 32.40 29.37 -19.90
C GLY A 191 32.03 30.03 -18.56
N TYR A 192 31.33 29.34 -17.67
CA TYR A 192 31.03 29.77 -16.30
C TYR A 192 31.76 28.88 -15.29
N TYR A 193 32.30 29.49 -14.22
CA TYR A 193 32.95 28.73 -13.16
C TYR A 193 31.97 28.50 -12.00
N VAL A 194 31.81 27.25 -11.58
CA VAL A 194 31.14 26.92 -10.31
C VAL A 194 32.18 26.73 -9.22
N ASP A 195 31.98 27.38 -8.08
CA ASP A 195 32.90 27.35 -6.95
C ASP A 195 32.80 26.04 -6.13
N ALA A 196 33.54 25.95 -5.02
CA ALA A 196 33.54 24.77 -4.15
C ALA A 196 32.18 24.49 -3.46
N SER A 197 31.29 25.49 -3.39
CA SER A 197 29.92 25.34 -2.92
C SER A 197 28.93 24.98 -4.05
N GLY A 198 29.41 24.93 -5.30
CA GLY A 198 28.63 24.65 -6.50
C GLY A 198 27.96 25.87 -7.11
N LYS A 199 28.11 27.05 -6.51
CA LYS A 199 27.53 28.30 -7.00
C LYS A 199 28.33 28.84 -8.16
N MET A 200 27.65 29.33 -9.19
CA MET A 200 28.27 30.10 -10.26
C MET A 200 28.86 31.40 -9.72
N ALA A 201 30.15 31.64 -10.00
CA ALA A 201 30.93 32.80 -9.57
C ALA A 201 31.03 33.90 -10.64
#